data_AF-A0A4Q7BQS6-F1
#
_entry.id   AF-A0A4Q7BQS6-F1
#
_cell.length_a   1.000
_cell.length_b   1.000
_cell.length_c   1.000
_cell.angle_alpha   90.00
_cell.angle_beta   90.00
_cell.angle_gamma   90.00
#
_symmetry.space_group_name_H-M   'P 1'
#
loop_
_entity.id
_entity.type
_entity.pdbx_description
1 polymer ?
#
loop_
_entity_poly.entity_id
_entity_poly.type
_entity_poly.pdbx_seq_one_letter_code
_entity_poly.pdbx_strand_id
1 'polypeptide(L)'
;MSLENCIKVHLDPSVTFEDNKAIILLVADFLKLVAAYIVTDSGETFYDIPYGRITEVVFINDSRVNKSELNDLQGAVEKKIREYILKKGVPDDICHIFDSFELEDRDNQLPILCIKHIIGCYRKLVSHIELAHIQKIFILENVRVAEEKAYAISENLNQANETITEMVANVESAYNLAESGSRDAQLALNAALEAKNEVEKTAHLASDGSRRAQEAISSAEEIKVAVEDNNKFAQQALDEAKQVKQETNDLTIQFITILGIFATIIITVFGGISVVKAASELLSSGRTSIILVSFTVGVLMCSLISLVILLTSWINSVQSKDYKKLDEIRWGILTGFFFITFFLGLHILTSDKFDIQEKPDTSKQNTINSN
;
A
#
# COMPACT_ATOMS: atom_id res chain seq x y z
N MET A 1 26.85 9.99 16.95
CA MET A 1 26.57 9.60 15.55
C MET A 1 25.09 9.79 15.30
N SER A 2 24.68 10.22 14.09
CA SER A 2 23.26 10.34 13.75
C SER A 2 22.62 8.95 13.59
N LEU A 3 21.31 8.84 13.73
CA LEU A 3 20.57 7.62 13.41
C LEU A 3 20.91 7.10 12.00
N GLU A 4 21.06 8.00 11.03
CA GLU A 4 21.45 7.66 9.66
C GLU A 4 22.75 6.86 9.61
N ASN A 5 23.76 7.28 10.37
CA ASN A 5 25.02 6.57 10.43
C ASN A 5 24.85 5.19 11.11
N CYS A 6 24.01 5.08 12.14
CA CYS A 6 23.65 3.78 12.72
C CYS A 6 23.01 2.88 11.66
N ILE A 7 22.09 3.38 10.83
CA ILE A 7 21.46 2.60 9.75
C ILE A 7 22.50 2.19 8.71
N LYS A 8 23.34 3.12 8.22
CA LYS A 8 24.38 2.85 7.20
C LYS A 8 25.31 1.71 7.58
N VAL A 9 25.70 1.64 8.85
CA VAL A 9 26.53 0.56 9.40
C VAL A 9 25.86 -0.82 9.28
N HIS A 10 24.52 -0.87 9.35
CA HIS A 10 23.76 -2.11 9.12
C HIS A 10 23.49 -2.40 7.65
N LEU A 11 23.71 -1.43 6.76
CA LEU A 11 23.60 -1.65 5.31
C LEU A 11 24.85 -2.33 4.74
N ASP A 12 25.96 -2.32 5.49
CA ASP A 12 27.16 -3.10 5.18
C ASP A 12 27.64 -3.84 6.45
N PRO A 13 26.98 -4.97 6.79
CA PRO A 13 27.28 -5.67 8.03
C PRO A 13 28.67 -6.29 8.02
N SER A 14 29.17 -6.68 6.84
CA SER A 14 30.47 -7.34 6.67
C SER A 14 31.64 -6.47 7.13
N VAL A 15 31.68 -5.20 6.68
CA VAL A 15 32.71 -4.22 7.04
C VAL A 15 32.66 -3.91 8.53
N THR A 16 31.44 -3.82 9.07
CA THR A 16 31.25 -3.48 10.49
C THR A 16 31.64 -4.63 11.41
N PHE A 17 31.33 -5.86 11.03
CA PHE A 17 31.55 -7.04 11.86
C PHE A 17 33.04 -7.30 12.08
N GLU A 18 33.89 -7.00 11.10
CA GLU A 18 35.35 -7.14 11.22
C GLU A 18 35.99 -6.07 12.12
N ASP A 19 35.35 -4.92 12.31
CA ASP A 19 35.84 -3.84 13.15
C ASP A 19 35.14 -3.79 14.52
N ASN A 20 35.75 -4.45 15.51
CA ASN A 20 35.27 -4.38 16.90
C ASN A 20 35.19 -2.94 17.45
N LYS A 21 35.97 -1.98 16.92
CA LYS A 21 35.84 -0.56 17.28
C LYS A 21 34.57 0.04 16.69
N ALA A 22 34.22 -0.30 15.45
CA ALA A 22 32.96 0.11 14.83
C ALA A 22 31.75 -0.43 15.60
N ILE A 23 31.79 -1.69 16.05
CA ILE A 23 30.73 -2.27 16.89
C ILE A 23 30.60 -1.51 18.22
N ILE A 24 31.72 -1.17 18.88
CA ILE A 24 31.70 -0.41 20.14
C ILE A 24 31.11 0.99 19.93
N LEU A 25 31.49 1.67 18.84
CA LEU A 25 30.94 2.98 18.49
C LEU A 25 29.44 2.88 18.21
N LEU A 26 29.03 1.89 17.42
CA LEU A 26 27.62 1.62 17.12
C LEU A 26 26.79 1.42 18.38
N VAL A 27 27.29 0.62 19.34
CA VAL A 27 26.62 0.42 20.64
C VAL A 27 26.53 1.72 21.42
N ALA A 28 27.63 2.46 21.53
CA ALA A 28 27.66 3.71 22.27
C ALA A 28 26.71 4.76 21.68
N ASP A 29 26.60 4.81 20.36
CA ASP A 29 25.70 5.72 19.66
C ASP A 29 24.25 5.27 19.72
N PHE A 30 23.99 3.97 19.59
CA PHE A 30 22.65 3.41 19.77
C PHE A 30 22.11 3.68 21.18
N LEU A 31 22.95 3.51 22.22
CA LEU A 31 22.57 3.80 23.61
C LEU A 31 22.22 5.27 23.85
N LYS A 32 22.80 6.22 23.09
CA LYS A 32 22.41 7.63 23.16
C LYS A 32 21.08 7.89 22.46
N LEU A 33 20.82 7.18 21.37
CA LEU A 33 19.60 7.33 20.58
C LEU A 33 18.40 6.65 21.26
N VAL A 34 18.61 5.51 21.92
CA VAL A 34 17.52 4.69 22.47
C VAL A 34 16.68 5.43 23.51
N ALA A 35 17.30 6.32 24.30
CA ALA A 35 16.59 7.14 25.28
C ALA A 35 15.52 8.04 24.63
N ALA A 36 15.76 8.50 23.39
CA ALA A 36 14.81 9.33 22.65
C ALA A 36 13.67 8.52 22.02
N TYR A 37 13.80 7.19 21.91
CA TYR A 37 12.79 6.32 21.30
C TYR A 37 11.88 5.64 22.31
N ILE A 38 12.05 5.91 23.59
CA ILE A 38 11.26 5.32 24.65
C ILE A 38 10.25 6.37 25.15
N VAL A 39 9.00 6.21 24.75
CA VAL A 39 7.88 7.00 25.29
C VAL A 39 7.30 6.25 26.49
N THR A 40 7.30 6.88 27.67
CA THR A 40 6.85 6.28 28.93
C THR A 40 5.44 6.73 29.36
N ASP A 41 4.82 7.65 28.63
CA ASP A 41 3.55 8.29 28.99
C ASP A 41 2.35 7.33 29.14
N SER A 42 2.45 6.10 28.64
CA SER A 42 1.39 5.07 28.70
C SER A 42 1.73 3.87 29.59
N GLY A 43 2.93 3.79 30.18
CA GLY A 43 3.43 2.58 30.84
C GLY A 43 3.73 1.42 29.87
N GLU A 44 3.46 1.58 28.58
CA GLU A 44 3.89 0.69 27.50
C GLU A 44 5.03 1.37 26.75
N THR A 45 6.15 0.68 26.57
CA THR A 45 7.24 1.18 25.72
C THR A 45 6.83 1.14 24.25
N PHE A 46 6.30 2.27 23.77
CA PHE A 46 6.15 2.54 22.35
C PHE A 46 7.49 3.02 21.80
N TYR A 47 7.92 2.39 20.71
CA TYR A 47 9.16 2.73 20.05
C TYR A 47 8.81 3.73 18.96
N ASP A 48 9.15 5.01 19.15
CA ASP A 48 9.03 6.02 18.09
C ASP A 48 10.17 5.83 17.07
N ILE A 49 10.24 4.64 16.48
CA ILE A 49 11.24 4.28 15.48
C ILE A 49 10.90 5.11 14.24
N PRO A 50 11.81 5.93 13.73
CA PRO A 50 11.52 6.81 12.61
C PRO A 50 11.57 6.03 11.29
N TYR A 51 10.51 5.25 11.04
CA TYR A 51 10.32 4.42 9.86
C TYR A 51 10.65 5.14 8.55
N GLY A 52 10.13 6.36 8.39
CA GLY A 52 10.38 7.16 7.20
C GLY A 52 11.86 7.43 6.95
N ARG A 53 12.65 7.68 8.01
CA ARG A 53 14.10 7.88 7.90
C ARG A 53 14.85 6.59 7.62
N ILE A 54 14.43 5.47 8.21
CA ILE A 54 15.00 4.15 7.88
C ILE A 54 14.82 3.86 6.39
N THR A 55 13.58 3.97 5.90
CA THR A 55 13.27 3.75 4.50
C THR A 55 14.06 4.69 3.59
N GLU A 56 14.10 5.99 3.88
CA GLU A 56 14.86 6.96 3.08
C GLU A 56 16.34 6.59 2.98
N VAL A 57 17.00 6.29 4.11
CA VAL A 57 18.42 5.93 4.12
C VAL A 57 18.66 4.61 3.39
N VAL A 58 17.81 3.61 3.58
CA VAL A 58 17.91 2.32 2.87
C VAL A 58 17.74 2.50 1.36
N PHE A 59 16.81 3.35 0.92
CA PHE A 59 16.54 3.59 -0.50
C PHE A 59 17.68 4.36 -1.18
N ILE A 60 18.30 5.33 -0.49
CA ILE A 60 19.43 6.11 -1.02
C ILE A 60 20.71 5.27 -1.15
N ASN A 61 20.92 4.27 -0.30
CA ASN A 61 22.15 3.46 -0.31
C ASN A 61 21.98 2.18 -1.12
N ASP A 62 22.86 1.93 -2.08
CA ASP A 62 22.79 0.76 -2.99
C ASP A 62 23.41 -0.53 -2.43
N SER A 63 23.63 -0.59 -1.13
CA SER A 63 24.17 -1.78 -0.48
C SER A 63 23.19 -2.95 -0.52
N ARG A 64 23.69 -4.16 -0.82
CA ARG A 64 22.94 -5.41 -0.65
C ARG A 64 23.15 -5.92 0.77
N VAL A 65 22.07 -6.00 1.53
CA VAL A 65 22.12 -6.52 2.90
C VAL A 65 21.84 -8.01 2.86
N ASN A 66 22.85 -8.82 3.19
CA ASN A 66 22.66 -10.24 3.40
C ASN A 66 22.03 -10.47 4.79
N LYS A 67 20.91 -11.20 4.83
CA LYS A 67 20.20 -11.52 6.07
C LYS A 67 21.09 -12.25 7.09
N SER A 68 21.97 -13.16 6.66
CA SER A 68 22.85 -13.87 7.60
C SER A 68 23.84 -12.91 8.25
N GLU A 69 24.48 -12.05 7.47
CA GLU A 69 25.46 -11.07 7.95
C GLU A 69 24.82 -10.02 8.86
N LEU A 70 23.59 -9.58 8.54
CA LEU A 70 22.83 -8.68 9.38
C LEU A 70 22.50 -9.31 10.74
N ASN A 71 22.12 -10.60 10.76
CA ASN A 71 21.87 -11.34 12.00
C ASN A 71 23.15 -11.53 12.82
N ASP A 72 24.30 -11.77 12.18
CA ASP A 72 25.59 -11.91 12.83
C ASP A 72 26.02 -10.59 13.49
N LEU A 73 25.91 -9.47 12.76
CA LEU A 73 26.14 -8.13 13.31
C LEU A 73 25.19 -7.84 14.47
N GLN A 74 23.90 -8.17 14.32
CA GLN A 74 22.92 -7.99 15.36
C GLN A 74 23.32 -8.75 16.64
N GLY A 75 23.72 -10.02 16.52
CA GLY A 75 24.20 -10.82 17.64
C GLY A 75 25.44 -10.24 18.33
N ALA A 76 26.40 -9.75 17.54
CA ALA A 76 27.59 -9.08 18.05
C ALA A 76 27.27 -7.79 18.83
N VAL A 77 26.38 -6.96 18.30
CA VAL A 77 25.96 -5.71 18.95
C VAL A 77 25.16 -6.01 20.23
N GLU A 78 24.24 -6.98 20.19
CA GLU A 78 23.50 -7.43 21.38
C GLU A 78 24.44 -7.88 22.50
N LYS A 79 25.46 -8.67 22.18
CA LYS A 79 26.48 -9.10 23.14
C LYS A 79 27.22 -7.90 23.74
N LYS A 80 27.60 -6.94 22.90
CA LYS A 80 28.33 -5.74 23.35
C LYS A 80 27.48 -4.79 24.18
N ILE A 81 26.18 -4.66 23.91
CA ILE A 81 25.23 -3.94 24.77
C ILE A 81 25.23 -4.55 26.18
N ARG A 82 25.15 -5.89 26.29
CA ARG A 82 25.19 -6.59 27.60
C ARG A 82 26.49 -6.31 28.34
N GLU A 83 27.63 -6.49 27.66
CA GLU A 83 28.95 -6.26 28.24
C GLU A 83 29.12 -4.81 28.71
N TYR A 84 28.62 -3.84 27.94
CA TYR A 84 28.70 -2.43 28.28
C TYR A 84 27.92 -2.11 29.56
N ILE A 85 26.63 -2.50 29.62
CA ILE A 85 25.75 -2.17 30.75
C ILE A 85 26.22 -2.88 32.04
N LEU A 86 26.61 -4.16 31.96
CA LEU A 86 27.10 -4.89 33.14
C LEU A 86 28.40 -4.30 33.70
N LYS A 87 29.26 -3.73 32.85
CA LYS A 87 30.56 -3.18 33.26
C LYS A 87 30.49 -1.71 33.70
N LYS A 88 29.65 -0.91 33.04
CA LYS A 88 29.59 0.54 33.22
C LYS A 88 28.37 1.02 34.01
N GLY A 89 27.43 0.12 34.29
CA GLY A 89 26.13 0.49 34.82
C GLY A 89 25.17 0.92 33.71
N VAL A 90 23.91 1.10 34.09
CA VAL A 90 22.89 1.67 33.21
C VAL A 90 23.15 3.18 33.08
N PRO A 91 23.19 3.75 31.87
CA PRO A 91 23.30 5.20 31.70
C PRO A 91 22.16 5.95 32.42
N ASP A 92 22.45 7.08 33.07
CA ASP A 92 21.45 7.88 33.81
C ASP A 92 20.26 8.31 32.93
N ASP A 93 20.53 8.62 31.66
CA ASP A 93 19.54 8.96 30.62
C ASP A 93 18.61 7.77 30.27
N ILE A 94 18.89 6.58 30.78
CA ILE A 94 18.03 5.40 30.62
C ILE A 94 17.45 4.97 31.97
N CYS A 95 18.16 5.18 33.07
CA CYS A 95 17.69 4.84 34.42
C CYS A 95 16.31 5.46 34.72
N HIS A 96 16.13 6.75 34.40
CA HIS A 96 14.90 7.48 34.73
C HIS A 96 13.64 6.92 34.04
N ILE A 97 13.80 6.21 32.91
CA ILE A 97 12.72 5.55 32.18
C ILE A 97 12.11 4.42 33.01
N PHE A 98 12.93 3.78 33.86
CA PHE A 98 12.52 2.63 34.65
C PHE A 98 12.20 2.99 36.11
N ASP A 99 12.29 4.26 36.49
CA ASP A 99 12.02 4.69 37.85
C ASP A 99 10.57 4.45 38.29
N SER A 100 9.65 4.40 37.33
CA SER A 100 8.23 4.09 37.52
C SER A 100 7.95 2.61 37.79
N PHE A 101 8.93 1.72 37.66
CA PHE A 101 8.74 0.29 37.94
C PHE A 101 9.03 0.01 39.43
N GLU A 102 8.04 -0.48 40.14
CA GLU A 102 8.22 -1.04 41.50
C GLU A 102 8.95 -2.38 41.39
N LEU A 103 10.23 -2.41 41.80
CA LEU A 103 11.08 -3.60 41.76
C LEU A 103 11.48 -3.98 43.20
N GLU A 104 11.16 -5.21 43.61
CA GLU A 104 11.48 -5.74 44.96
C GLU A 104 13.00 -5.89 45.22
N ASP A 105 13.82 -5.87 44.17
CA ASP A 105 15.30 -5.89 44.25
C ASP A 105 15.88 -5.03 43.11
N ARG A 106 15.74 -3.71 43.25
CA ARG A 106 16.07 -2.72 42.21
C ARG A 106 17.53 -2.83 41.74
N ASP A 107 18.48 -2.94 42.65
CA ASP A 107 19.91 -2.91 42.31
C ASP A 107 20.35 -4.11 41.46
N ASN A 108 19.75 -5.29 41.65
CA ASN A 108 20.06 -6.48 40.86
C ASN A 108 19.16 -6.64 39.62
N GLN A 109 17.90 -6.21 39.67
CA GLN A 109 16.94 -6.42 38.58
C GLN A 109 16.96 -5.31 37.52
N LEU A 110 17.27 -4.07 37.92
CA LEU A 110 17.25 -2.91 37.01
C LEU A 110 18.21 -3.08 35.81
N PRO A 111 19.47 -3.53 35.97
CA PRO A 111 20.36 -3.74 34.83
C PRO A 111 19.83 -4.81 33.87
N ILE A 112 19.23 -5.89 34.40
CA ILE A 112 18.70 -7.00 33.60
C ILE A 112 17.49 -6.53 32.78
N LEU A 113 16.58 -5.76 33.39
CA LEU A 113 15.42 -5.20 32.72
C LEU A 113 15.83 -4.21 31.62
N CYS A 114 16.77 -3.31 31.93
CA CYS A 114 17.32 -2.36 30.97
C CYS A 114 17.97 -3.07 29.77
N ILE A 115 18.81 -4.08 30.03
CA ILE A 115 19.44 -4.89 28.97
C ILE A 115 18.39 -5.52 28.07
N LYS A 116 17.38 -6.17 28.66
CA LYS A 116 16.30 -6.82 27.89
C LYS A 116 15.56 -5.81 27.03
N HIS A 117 15.28 -4.64 27.59
CA HIS A 117 14.57 -3.58 26.91
C HIS A 117 15.36 -2.98 25.75
N ILE A 118 16.61 -2.57 25.98
CA ILE A 118 17.50 -1.97 24.98
C ILE A 118 17.76 -2.96 23.83
N ILE A 119 17.98 -4.23 24.14
CA ILE A 119 18.11 -5.28 23.13
C ILE A 119 16.82 -5.42 22.32
N GLY A 120 15.66 -5.37 22.97
CA GLY A 120 14.37 -5.32 22.28
C GLY A 120 14.25 -4.15 21.31
N CYS A 121 14.68 -2.95 21.73
CA CYS A 121 14.73 -1.75 20.88
C CYS A 121 15.62 -2.00 19.65
N TYR A 122 16.83 -2.50 19.88
CA TYR A 122 17.81 -2.72 18.84
C TYR A 122 17.34 -3.75 17.81
N ARG A 123 16.76 -4.87 18.28
CA ARG A 123 16.16 -5.89 17.42
C ARG A 123 15.09 -5.30 16.50
N LYS A 124 14.19 -4.47 17.04
CA LYS A 124 13.15 -3.82 16.23
C LYS A 124 13.74 -2.89 15.18
N LEU A 125 14.76 -2.09 15.54
CA LEU A 125 15.48 -1.26 14.57
C LEU A 125 16.05 -2.10 13.42
N VAL A 126 16.76 -3.18 13.75
CA VAL A 126 17.36 -4.08 12.75
C VAL A 126 16.28 -4.73 11.87
N SER A 127 15.19 -5.23 12.46
CA SER A 127 14.07 -5.80 11.70
C SER A 127 13.42 -4.80 10.75
N HIS A 128 13.36 -3.52 11.10
CA HIS A 128 12.83 -2.48 10.22
C HIS A 128 13.80 -2.09 9.10
N ILE A 129 15.11 -2.13 9.36
CA ILE A 129 16.13 -1.99 8.31
C ILE A 129 16.01 -3.16 7.33
N GLU A 130 15.90 -4.40 7.82
CA GLU A 130 15.69 -5.60 7.00
C GLU A 130 14.43 -5.48 6.13
N LEU A 131 13.30 -5.10 6.74
CA LEU A 131 12.04 -4.93 6.04
C LEU A 131 12.12 -3.87 4.93
N ALA A 132 12.70 -2.70 5.24
CA ALA A 132 12.90 -1.64 4.27
C ALA A 132 13.81 -2.09 3.11
N HIS A 133 14.82 -2.92 3.40
CA HIS A 133 15.72 -3.45 2.38
C HIS A 133 15.01 -4.46 1.45
N ILE A 134 14.21 -5.37 2.01
CA ILE A 134 13.37 -6.29 1.24
C ILE A 134 12.40 -5.51 0.34
N GLN A 135 11.78 -4.46 0.88
CA GLN A 135 10.89 -3.57 0.11
C GLN A 135 11.63 -2.88 -1.04
N LYS A 136 12.84 -2.36 -0.81
CA LYS A 136 13.69 -1.77 -1.86
C LYS A 136 13.95 -2.77 -2.98
N ILE A 137 14.42 -3.99 -2.65
CA ILE A 137 14.71 -5.03 -3.65
C ILE A 137 13.46 -5.36 -4.46
N PHE A 138 12.33 -5.58 -3.79
CA PHE A 138 11.08 -5.91 -4.45
C PHE A 138 10.64 -4.81 -5.42
N ILE A 139 10.72 -3.54 -5.01
CA ILE A 139 10.36 -2.40 -5.87
C ILE A 139 11.30 -2.31 -7.07
N LEU A 140 12.62 -2.38 -6.85
CA LEU A 140 13.61 -2.30 -7.93
C LEU A 140 13.46 -3.44 -8.94
N GLU A 141 13.18 -4.65 -8.49
CA GLU A 141 12.98 -5.80 -9.39
C GLU A 141 11.72 -5.64 -10.23
N ASN A 142 10.63 -5.15 -9.64
CA ASN A 142 9.40 -4.86 -10.40
C ASN A 142 9.60 -3.73 -11.41
N VAL A 143 10.35 -2.68 -11.04
CA VAL A 143 10.72 -1.60 -11.97
C VAL A 143 11.54 -2.14 -13.13
N ARG A 144 12.56 -2.95 -12.85
CA ARG A 144 13.41 -3.59 -13.88
C ARG A 144 12.57 -4.42 -14.86
N VAL A 145 11.68 -5.27 -14.36
CA VAL A 145 10.78 -6.08 -15.20
C VAL A 145 9.84 -5.20 -16.03
N ALA A 146 9.35 -4.10 -15.46
CA ALA A 146 8.51 -3.16 -16.20
C ALA A 146 9.29 -2.43 -17.31
N GLU A 147 10.54 -2.03 -17.05
CA GLU A 147 11.44 -1.42 -18.03
C GLU A 147 11.78 -2.38 -19.18
N GLU A 148 12.08 -3.64 -18.88
CA GLU A 148 12.34 -4.67 -19.90
C GLU A 148 11.13 -4.90 -20.80
N LYS A 149 9.93 -4.98 -20.23
CA LYS A 149 8.68 -5.08 -21.00
C LYS A 149 8.42 -3.83 -21.85
N ALA A 150 8.64 -2.65 -21.30
CA ALA A 150 8.47 -1.39 -22.03
C ALA A 150 9.45 -1.29 -23.21
N TYR A 151 10.69 -1.71 -23.02
CA TYR A 151 11.70 -1.76 -24.08
C TYR A 151 11.28 -2.73 -25.20
N ALA A 152 10.87 -3.96 -24.86
CA ALA A 152 10.41 -4.94 -25.84
C ALA A 152 9.19 -4.44 -26.65
N ILE A 153 8.25 -3.75 -25.99
CA ILE A 153 7.11 -3.12 -26.67
C ILE A 153 7.57 -2.02 -27.63
N SER A 154 8.53 -1.18 -27.21
CA SER A 154 9.07 -0.12 -28.06
C SER A 154 9.79 -0.68 -29.29
N GLU A 155 10.52 -1.77 -29.14
CA GLU A 155 11.23 -2.44 -30.25
C GLU A 155 10.23 -3.02 -31.25
N ASN A 156 9.21 -3.74 -30.78
CA ASN A 156 8.14 -4.27 -31.62
C ASN A 156 7.37 -3.16 -32.37
N LEU A 157 7.11 -2.03 -31.72
CA LEU A 157 6.46 -0.87 -32.35
C LEU A 157 7.32 -0.26 -33.46
N ASN A 158 8.63 -0.16 -33.25
CA ASN A 158 9.55 0.34 -34.26
C ASN A 158 9.60 -0.59 -35.49
N GLN A 159 9.70 -1.91 -35.27
CA GLN A 159 9.69 -2.89 -36.36
C GLN A 159 8.37 -2.88 -37.15
N ALA A 160 7.24 -2.73 -36.45
CA ALA A 160 5.94 -2.59 -37.09
C ALA A 160 5.87 -1.30 -37.93
N ASN A 161 6.41 -0.19 -37.43
CA ASN A 161 6.41 1.09 -38.14
C ASN A 161 7.30 1.06 -39.39
N GLU A 162 8.46 0.38 -39.35
CA GLU A 162 9.30 0.14 -40.52
C GLU A 162 8.56 -0.67 -41.59
N THR A 163 7.89 -1.75 -41.17
CA THR A 163 7.10 -2.61 -42.07
C THR A 163 5.95 -1.81 -42.71
N ILE A 164 5.23 -0.99 -41.94
CA ILE A 164 4.17 -0.12 -42.47
C ILE A 164 4.74 0.87 -43.48
N THR A 165 5.90 1.46 -43.20
CA THR A 165 6.55 2.41 -44.10
C THR A 165 6.90 1.76 -45.45
N GLU A 166 7.42 0.53 -45.44
CA GLU A 166 7.69 -0.24 -46.66
C GLU A 166 6.40 -0.57 -47.42
N MET A 167 5.35 -1.01 -46.72
CA MET A 167 4.05 -1.29 -47.33
C MET A 167 3.45 -0.05 -48.01
N VAL A 168 3.52 1.11 -47.37
CA VAL A 168 3.04 2.38 -47.95
C VAL A 168 3.80 2.73 -49.23
N ALA A 169 5.13 2.59 -49.24
CA ALA A 169 5.95 2.83 -50.43
C ALA A 169 5.57 1.88 -51.59
N ASN A 170 5.31 0.61 -51.30
CA ASN A 170 4.88 -0.37 -52.30
C ASN A 170 3.48 -0.05 -52.86
N VAL A 171 2.54 0.37 -52.00
CA VAL A 171 1.21 0.81 -52.44
C VAL A 171 1.29 2.05 -53.33
N GLU A 172 2.13 3.03 -52.98
CA GLU A 172 2.31 4.25 -53.77
C GLU A 172 2.92 3.93 -55.15
N SER A 173 3.91 3.05 -55.21
CA SER A 173 4.49 2.55 -56.47
C SER A 173 3.44 1.84 -57.34
N ALA A 174 2.64 0.95 -56.76
CA ALA A 174 1.57 0.25 -57.46
C ALA A 174 0.47 1.21 -57.97
N TYR A 175 0.11 2.22 -57.17
CA TYR A 175 -0.84 3.27 -57.57
C TYR A 175 -0.34 4.06 -58.77
N ASN A 176 0.93 4.52 -58.74
CA ASN A 176 1.54 5.27 -59.84
C ASN A 176 1.58 4.43 -61.13
N LEU A 177 1.89 3.14 -61.03
CA LEU A 177 1.87 2.21 -62.17
C LEU A 177 0.45 2.05 -62.74
N ALA A 178 -0.55 1.88 -61.87
CA ALA A 178 -1.95 1.75 -62.26
C ALA A 178 -2.49 3.04 -62.91
N GLU A 179 -2.12 4.21 -62.38
CA GLU A 179 -2.48 5.51 -62.96
C GLU A 179 -1.86 5.69 -64.35
N SER A 180 -0.58 5.37 -64.52
CA SER A 180 0.08 5.38 -65.84
C SER A 180 -0.61 4.43 -66.82
N GLY A 181 -0.91 3.20 -66.39
CA GLY A 181 -1.63 2.22 -67.21
C GLY A 181 -3.03 2.68 -67.58
N SER A 182 -3.74 3.36 -66.68
CA SER A 182 -5.06 3.96 -66.97
C SER A 182 -4.97 5.07 -68.00
N ARG A 183 -3.96 5.95 -67.92
CA ARG A 183 -3.71 6.99 -68.93
C ARG A 183 -3.38 6.40 -70.30
N ASP A 184 -2.54 5.37 -70.34
CA ASP A 184 -2.20 4.67 -71.58
C ASP A 184 -3.43 3.99 -72.19
N ALA A 185 -4.26 3.35 -71.36
CA ALA A 185 -5.52 2.74 -71.80
C ALA A 185 -6.51 3.80 -72.33
N GLN A 186 -6.59 4.97 -71.70
CA GLN A 186 -7.43 6.08 -72.16
C GLN A 186 -6.94 6.63 -73.51
N LEU A 187 -5.62 6.78 -73.68
CA LEU A 187 -5.02 7.19 -74.97
C LEU A 187 -5.27 6.14 -76.05
N ALA A 188 -5.07 4.85 -75.74
CA ALA A 188 -5.35 3.76 -76.65
C ALA A 188 -6.84 3.67 -77.00
N LEU A 189 -7.75 3.93 -76.05
CA LEU A 189 -9.18 3.98 -76.29
C LEU A 189 -9.56 5.15 -77.20
N ASN A 190 -8.99 6.33 -76.98
CA ASN A 190 -9.22 7.51 -77.83
C ASN A 190 -8.69 7.25 -79.25
N ALA A 191 -7.47 6.71 -79.37
CA ALA A 191 -6.90 6.29 -80.65
C ALA A 191 -7.72 5.15 -81.29
N ALA A 192 -8.28 4.24 -80.49
CA ALA A 192 -9.16 3.18 -80.97
C ALA A 192 -10.56 3.69 -81.32
N LEU A 193 -11.06 4.78 -80.74
CA LEU A 193 -12.31 5.43 -81.17
C LEU A 193 -12.10 6.15 -82.50
N GLU A 194 -10.97 6.84 -82.66
CA GLU A 194 -10.53 7.40 -83.95
C GLU A 194 -10.30 6.29 -84.98
N ALA A 195 -9.69 5.18 -84.59
CA ALA A 195 -9.43 4.02 -85.46
C ALA A 195 -10.66 3.12 -85.65
N LYS A 196 -11.64 3.08 -84.75
CA LYS A 196 -12.94 2.38 -84.92
C LYS A 196 -13.80 3.08 -85.97
N ASN A 197 -13.61 4.39 -86.15
CA ASN A 197 -14.10 5.08 -87.33
C ASN A 197 -13.38 4.62 -88.63
N GLU A 198 -12.27 3.87 -88.54
CA GLU A 198 -11.49 3.33 -89.67
C GLU A 198 -11.46 1.79 -89.77
N VAL A 199 -11.75 1.03 -88.71
CA VAL A 199 -11.28 -0.36 -88.62
C VAL A 199 -12.27 -1.29 -87.90
N GLU A 200 -13.27 -1.73 -88.63
CA GLU A 200 -14.00 -3.00 -88.47
C GLU A 200 -13.06 -4.26 -88.51
N LYS A 201 -11.75 -4.11 -88.16
CA LYS A 201 -10.68 -5.04 -88.59
C LYS A 201 -9.35 -4.94 -87.79
N THR A 202 -9.26 -5.21 -86.48
CA THR A 202 -8.04 -5.78 -85.83
C THR A 202 -8.16 -5.94 -84.30
N ALA A 203 -8.27 -7.18 -83.82
CA ALA A 203 -8.65 -7.55 -82.44
C ALA A 203 -7.48 -7.91 -81.49
N HIS A 204 -6.22 -7.61 -81.81
CA HIS A 204 -5.07 -8.27 -81.15
C HIS A 204 -4.35 -7.46 -80.05
N LEU A 205 -4.51 -6.13 -79.99
CA LEU A 205 -3.84 -5.28 -78.99
C LEU A 205 -4.55 -5.21 -77.63
N ALA A 206 -5.85 -5.54 -77.56
CA ALA A 206 -6.63 -5.54 -76.31
C ALA A 206 -6.25 -6.69 -75.35
N SER A 207 -5.67 -7.78 -75.88
CA SER A 207 -5.36 -8.99 -75.11
C SER A 207 -4.18 -8.79 -74.15
N ASP A 208 -3.14 -8.06 -74.57
CA ASP A 208 -1.92 -7.88 -73.76
C ASP A 208 -2.12 -6.85 -72.62
N GLY A 209 -3.02 -5.88 -72.80
CA GLY A 209 -3.46 -4.97 -71.74
C GLY A 209 -4.29 -5.66 -70.65
N SER A 210 -5.17 -6.59 -71.04
CA SER A 210 -5.97 -7.37 -70.09
C SER A 210 -5.09 -8.26 -69.21
N ARG A 211 -3.99 -8.79 -69.76
CA ARG A 211 -3.05 -9.64 -69.01
C ARG A 211 -2.33 -8.89 -67.90
N ARG A 212 -1.83 -7.68 -68.18
CA ARG A 212 -1.17 -6.83 -67.16
C ARG A 212 -2.14 -6.34 -66.09
N ALA A 213 -3.39 -6.07 -66.46
CA ALA A 213 -4.44 -5.74 -65.49
C ALA A 213 -4.74 -6.95 -64.56
N GLN A 214 -4.73 -8.18 -65.10
CA GLN A 214 -4.93 -9.40 -64.30
C GLN A 214 -3.78 -9.64 -63.32
N GLU A 215 -2.53 -9.41 -63.73
CA GLU A 215 -1.34 -9.53 -62.85
C GLU A 215 -1.39 -8.50 -61.71
N ALA A 216 -1.81 -7.25 -62.00
CA ALA A 216 -1.99 -6.22 -60.97
C ALA A 216 -3.12 -6.55 -59.97
N ILE A 217 -4.22 -7.17 -60.44
CA ILE A 217 -5.31 -7.65 -59.57
C ILE A 217 -4.79 -8.76 -58.64
N SER A 218 -4.01 -9.71 -59.16
CA SER A 218 -3.42 -10.79 -58.35
C SER A 218 -2.51 -10.27 -57.24
N SER A 219 -1.63 -9.30 -57.52
CA SER A 219 -0.80 -8.68 -56.48
C SER A 219 -1.62 -7.87 -55.47
N ALA A 220 -2.69 -7.19 -55.90
CA ALA A 220 -3.57 -6.48 -54.98
C ALA A 220 -4.30 -7.44 -54.03
N GLU A 221 -4.61 -8.66 -54.47
CA GLU A 221 -5.27 -9.68 -53.67
C GLU A 221 -4.32 -10.27 -52.61
N GLU A 222 -3.05 -10.50 -52.94
CA GLU A 222 -2.01 -10.89 -51.98
C GLU A 222 -1.78 -9.81 -50.91
N ILE A 223 -1.75 -8.55 -51.32
CA ILE A 223 -1.63 -7.41 -50.39
C ILE A 223 -2.84 -7.34 -49.46
N LYS A 224 -4.06 -7.59 -49.97
CA LYS A 224 -5.27 -7.62 -49.13
C LYS A 224 -5.19 -8.68 -48.03
N VAL A 225 -4.69 -9.88 -48.35
CA VAL A 225 -4.50 -10.96 -47.36
C VAL A 225 -3.47 -10.55 -46.30
N ALA A 226 -2.34 -9.96 -46.72
CA ALA A 226 -1.33 -9.46 -45.79
C ALA A 226 -1.85 -8.33 -44.88
N VAL A 227 -2.71 -7.44 -45.40
CA VAL A 227 -3.37 -6.39 -44.61
C VAL A 227 -4.37 -6.99 -43.61
N GLU A 228 -5.13 -8.02 -44.00
CA GLU A 228 -6.06 -8.70 -43.08
C GLU A 228 -5.33 -9.41 -41.93
N ASP A 229 -4.18 -10.03 -42.19
CA ASP A 229 -3.39 -10.68 -41.16
C ASP A 229 -2.69 -9.66 -40.24
N ASN A 230 -2.18 -8.54 -40.78
CA ASN A 230 -1.65 -7.45 -39.95
C ASN A 230 -2.75 -6.78 -39.10
N ASN A 231 -3.98 -6.68 -39.61
CA ASN A 231 -5.10 -6.17 -38.83
C ASN A 231 -5.41 -7.10 -37.65
N LYS A 232 -5.35 -8.43 -37.83
CA LYS A 232 -5.47 -9.39 -36.72
C LYS A 232 -4.35 -9.22 -35.68
N PHE A 233 -3.11 -9.04 -36.11
CA PHE A 233 -1.99 -8.79 -35.19
C PHE A 233 -2.18 -7.47 -34.40
N ALA A 234 -2.61 -6.40 -35.07
CA ALA A 234 -2.94 -5.14 -34.41
C ALA A 234 -4.11 -5.31 -33.42
N GLN A 235 -5.12 -6.12 -33.76
CA GLN A 235 -6.21 -6.45 -32.86
C GLN A 235 -5.74 -7.24 -31.64
N GLN A 236 -4.85 -8.22 -31.82
CA GLN A 236 -4.25 -8.99 -30.73
C GLN A 236 -3.43 -8.10 -29.80
N ALA A 237 -2.58 -7.22 -30.34
CA ALA A 237 -1.83 -6.26 -29.55
C ALA A 237 -2.74 -5.29 -28.77
N LEU A 238 -3.86 -4.85 -29.38
CA LEU A 238 -4.86 -4.03 -28.72
C LEU A 238 -5.55 -4.76 -27.56
N ASP A 239 -5.87 -6.05 -27.75
CA ASP A 239 -6.53 -6.87 -26.73
C ASP A 239 -5.57 -7.24 -25.60
N GLU A 240 -4.30 -7.52 -25.89
CA GLU A 240 -3.25 -7.64 -24.87
C GLU A 240 -3.05 -6.34 -24.08
N ALA A 241 -3.03 -5.19 -24.75
CA ALA A 241 -2.95 -3.89 -24.08
C ALA A 241 -4.17 -3.62 -23.18
N LYS A 242 -5.38 -4.01 -23.61
CA LYS A 242 -6.59 -3.94 -22.76
C LYS A 242 -6.49 -4.89 -21.57
N GLN A 243 -5.96 -6.10 -21.76
CA GLN A 243 -5.76 -7.07 -20.69
C GLN A 243 -4.78 -6.53 -19.66
N VAL A 244 -3.61 -6.01 -20.07
CA VAL A 244 -2.63 -5.37 -19.17
C VAL A 244 -3.26 -4.19 -18.43
N LYS A 245 -4.09 -3.38 -19.09
CA LYS A 245 -4.83 -2.28 -18.45
C LYS A 245 -5.83 -2.79 -17.40
N GLN A 246 -6.53 -3.88 -17.68
CA GLN A 246 -7.42 -4.53 -16.70
C GLN A 246 -6.63 -5.09 -15.52
N GLU A 247 -5.55 -5.82 -15.76
CA GLU A 247 -4.66 -6.35 -14.71
C GLU A 247 -4.08 -5.21 -13.85
N THR A 248 -3.70 -4.08 -14.45
CA THR A 248 -3.22 -2.90 -13.71
C THR A 248 -4.31 -2.26 -12.84
N ASN A 249 -5.55 -2.19 -13.34
CA ASN A 249 -6.68 -1.72 -12.56
C ASN A 249 -7.00 -2.68 -11.40
N ASP A 250 -6.95 -3.99 -11.63
CA ASP A 250 -7.15 -5.01 -10.61
C ASP A 250 -6.06 -4.93 -9.54
N LEU A 251 -4.79 -4.73 -9.91
CA LEU A 251 -3.69 -4.50 -8.98
C LEU A 251 -3.90 -3.22 -8.15
N THR A 252 -4.41 -2.14 -8.76
CA THR A 252 -4.73 -0.90 -8.06
C THR A 252 -5.86 -1.11 -7.05
N ILE A 253 -6.91 -1.85 -7.42
CA ILE A 253 -8.01 -2.23 -6.52
C ILE A 253 -7.49 -3.08 -5.35
N GLN A 254 -6.63 -4.05 -5.63
CA GLN A 254 -6.00 -4.89 -4.59
C GLN A 254 -5.14 -4.05 -3.65
N PHE A 255 -4.33 -3.12 -4.16
CA PHE A 255 -3.52 -2.21 -3.34
C PHE A 255 -4.39 -1.34 -2.42
N ILE A 256 -5.43 -0.70 -2.96
CA ILE A 256 -6.37 0.12 -2.18
C ILE A 256 -7.08 -0.74 -1.11
N THR A 257 -7.43 -1.98 -1.44
CA THR A 257 -8.03 -2.91 -0.48
C THR A 257 -7.07 -3.22 0.67
N ILE A 258 -5.83 -3.59 0.36
CA ILE A 258 -4.80 -3.88 1.37
C ILE A 258 -4.61 -2.68 2.30
N LEU A 259 -4.51 -1.47 1.73
CA LEU A 259 -4.42 -0.22 2.51
C LEU A 259 -5.65 -0.03 3.42
N GLY A 260 -6.85 -0.28 2.92
CA GLY A 260 -8.08 -0.18 3.70
C GLY A 260 -8.17 -1.20 4.85
N ILE A 261 -7.71 -2.44 4.63
CA ILE A 261 -7.63 -3.45 5.68
C ILE A 261 -6.67 -2.99 6.77
N PHE A 262 -5.48 -2.49 6.40
CA PHE A 262 -4.52 -1.94 7.37
C PHE A 262 -5.08 -0.75 8.15
N ALA A 263 -5.75 0.19 7.48
CA ALA A 263 -6.41 1.32 8.15
C ALA A 263 -7.47 0.85 9.16
N THR A 264 -8.25 -0.18 8.80
CA THR A 264 -9.27 -0.76 9.69
C THR A 264 -8.64 -1.40 10.92
N ILE A 265 -7.55 -2.15 10.76
CA ILE A 265 -6.79 -2.76 11.87
C ILE A 265 -6.23 -1.67 12.79
N ILE A 266 -5.58 -0.64 12.24
CA ILE A 266 -5.02 0.48 13.00
C ILE A 266 -6.12 1.19 13.81
N ILE A 267 -7.23 1.56 13.17
CA ILE A 267 -8.35 2.23 13.83
C ILE A 267 -8.95 1.36 14.93
N THR A 268 -9.08 0.05 14.70
CA THR A 268 -9.62 -0.88 15.71
C THR A 268 -8.69 -1.04 16.91
N VAL A 269 -7.39 -1.20 16.67
CA VAL A 269 -6.39 -1.39 17.73
C VAL A 269 -6.18 -0.10 18.52
N PHE A 270 -5.81 1.00 17.85
CA PHE A 270 -5.53 2.26 18.53
C PHE A 270 -6.79 2.93 19.07
N GLY A 271 -7.89 2.87 18.33
CA GLY A 271 -9.17 3.35 18.80
C GLY A 271 -9.70 2.51 19.97
N GLY A 272 -9.54 1.18 19.92
CA GLY A 272 -9.90 0.28 21.02
C GLY A 272 -9.11 0.57 22.31
N ILE A 273 -7.79 0.74 22.20
CA ILE A 273 -6.93 1.13 23.33
C ILE A 273 -7.36 2.49 23.90
N SER A 274 -7.67 3.45 23.04
CA SER A 274 -8.13 4.79 23.46
C SER A 274 -9.45 4.74 24.23
N VAL A 275 -10.39 3.89 23.80
CA VAL A 275 -11.68 3.70 24.51
C VAL A 275 -11.46 3.01 25.86
N VAL A 276 -10.59 2.00 25.94
CA VAL A 276 -10.25 1.34 27.22
C VAL A 276 -9.58 2.31 28.19
N LYS A 277 -8.68 3.16 27.70
CA LYS A 277 -8.04 4.20 28.52
C LYS A 277 -9.06 5.20 29.07
N ALA A 278 -9.93 5.72 28.20
CA ALA A 278 -11.01 6.63 28.61
C ALA A 278 -11.97 5.97 29.63
N ALA A 279 -12.30 4.69 29.44
CA ALA A 279 -13.10 3.92 30.39
C ALA A 279 -12.41 3.81 31.77
N SER A 280 -11.11 3.54 31.78
CA SER A 280 -10.30 3.41 33.00
C SER A 280 -10.19 4.74 33.77
N GLU A 281 -9.96 5.85 33.06
CA GLU A 281 -9.92 7.20 33.64
C GLU A 281 -11.28 7.62 34.23
N LEU A 282 -12.38 7.27 33.57
CA LEU A 282 -13.75 7.55 34.05
C LEU A 282 -14.14 6.68 35.25
N LEU A 283 -13.60 5.46 35.37
CA LEU A 283 -13.81 4.59 36.53
C LEU A 283 -12.97 5.01 37.74
N SER A 284 -11.75 5.48 37.51
CA SER A 284 -10.81 5.86 38.59
C SER A 284 -11.08 7.24 39.20
N SER A 285 -11.84 8.11 38.52
CA SER A 285 -12.12 9.48 38.98
C SER A 285 -13.19 9.58 40.08
N GLY A 286 -13.80 8.47 40.52
CA GLY A 286 -14.56 8.31 41.78
C GLY A 286 -15.83 9.15 41.94
N ARG A 287 -16.13 10.05 41.00
CA ARG A 287 -17.20 11.06 41.07
C ARG A 287 -18.38 10.78 40.13
N THR A 288 -18.28 9.72 39.34
CA THR A 288 -19.19 9.39 38.25
C THR A 288 -19.95 8.11 38.56
N SER A 289 -21.27 8.15 38.44
CA SER A 289 -22.10 6.93 38.54
C SER A 289 -21.63 5.91 37.51
N ILE A 290 -21.43 4.66 37.93
CA ILE A 290 -21.04 3.52 37.08
C ILE A 290 -21.94 3.41 35.84
N ILE A 291 -23.20 3.82 35.99
CA ILE A 291 -24.21 3.85 34.94
C ILE A 291 -23.86 4.87 33.85
N LEU A 292 -23.39 6.07 34.21
CA LEU A 292 -22.97 7.12 33.28
C LEU A 292 -21.68 6.74 32.53
N VAL A 293 -20.75 6.07 33.24
CA VAL A 293 -19.51 5.56 32.64
C VAL A 293 -19.82 4.46 31.62
N SER A 294 -20.68 3.51 31.98
CA SER A 294 -21.15 2.45 31.08
C SER A 294 -21.84 3.01 29.83
N PHE A 295 -22.68 4.05 29.99
CA PHE A 295 -23.32 4.74 28.88
C PHE A 295 -22.30 5.42 27.95
N THR A 296 -21.35 6.17 28.51
CA THR A 296 -20.33 6.91 27.73
C THR A 296 -19.42 5.96 26.94
N VAL A 297 -18.95 4.88 27.59
CA VAL A 297 -18.14 3.84 26.93
C VAL A 297 -18.96 3.12 25.85
N GLY A 298 -20.25 2.87 26.10
CA GLY A 298 -21.16 2.27 25.11
C GLY A 298 -21.33 3.13 23.85
N VAL A 299 -21.49 4.45 24.01
CA VAL A 299 -21.57 5.40 22.87
C VAL A 299 -20.25 5.45 22.11
N LEU A 300 -19.11 5.50 22.81
CA LEU A 300 -17.78 5.48 22.20
C LEU A 300 -17.53 4.19 21.41
N MET A 301 -17.83 3.02 21.97
CA MET A 301 -17.72 1.74 21.27
C MET A 301 -18.66 1.67 20.06
N CYS A 302 -19.89 2.19 20.16
CA CYS A 302 -20.80 2.26 19.02
C CYS A 302 -20.26 3.15 17.89
N SER A 303 -19.65 4.29 18.22
CA SER A 303 -19.04 5.18 17.23
C SER A 303 -17.89 4.49 16.50
N LEU A 304 -17.07 3.73 17.23
CA LEU A 304 -15.92 3.01 16.68
C LEU A 304 -16.35 1.82 15.81
N ILE A 305 -17.34 1.05 16.26
CA ILE A 305 -17.94 -0.03 15.47
C ILE A 305 -18.59 0.52 14.19
N SER A 306 -19.28 1.66 14.27
CA SER A 306 -19.89 2.32 13.10
C SER A 306 -18.84 2.76 12.08
N LEU A 307 -17.72 3.30 12.56
CA LEU A 307 -16.59 3.71 11.72
C LEU A 307 -15.94 2.49 11.02
N VAL A 308 -15.71 1.40 11.75
CA VAL A 308 -15.19 0.13 11.19
C VAL A 308 -16.13 -0.41 10.13
N ILE A 309 -17.43 -0.47 10.41
CA ILE A 309 -18.46 -0.91 9.46
C ILE A 309 -18.44 -0.04 8.19
N LEU A 310 -18.31 1.29 8.32
CA LEU A 310 -18.23 2.22 7.19
C LEU A 310 -16.98 1.94 6.32
N LEU A 311 -15.82 1.80 6.95
CA LEU A 311 -14.56 1.47 6.26
C LEU A 311 -14.62 0.13 5.54
N THR A 312 -15.12 -0.92 6.20
CA THR A 312 -15.30 -2.24 5.57
C THR A 312 -16.31 -2.19 4.42
N SER A 313 -17.34 -1.32 4.49
CA SER A 313 -18.25 -1.10 3.36
C SER A 313 -17.55 -0.51 2.18
N TRP A 314 -16.74 0.51 2.45
CA TRP A 314 -16.06 1.25 1.41
C TRP A 314 -15.05 0.35 0.71
N ILE A 315 -14.31 -0.47 1.46
CA ILE A 315 -13.42 -1.50 0.91
C ILE A 315 -14.19 -2.50 0.04
N ASN A 316 -15.32 -3.03 0.53
CA ASN A 316 -16.14 -3.96 -0.25
C ASN A 316 -16.77 -3.32 -1.51
N SER A 317 -17.09 -2.02 -1.45
CA SER A 317 -17.58 -1.25 -2.59
C SER A 317 -16.50 -1.05 -3.67
N VAL A 318 -15.23 -1.00 -3.27
CA VAL A 318 -14.11 -0.91 -4.21
C VAL A 318 -13.82 -2.29 -4.84
N GLN A 319 -14.12 -3.39 -4.15
CA GLN A 319 -13.89 -4.75 -4.64
C GLN A 319 -15.01 -5.37 -5.49
N SER A 320 -16.28 -4.94 -5.35
CA SER A 320 -17.42 -5.68 -5.94
C SER A 320 -18.47 -4.79 -6.60
N LYS A 321 -19.11 -5.30 -7.68
CA LYS A 321 -20.26 -4.67 -8.35
C LYS A 321 -21.63 -5.01 -7.72
N ASP A 322 -21.68 -5.95 -6.78
CA ASP A 322 -22.93 -6.47 -6.18
C ASP A 322 -23.09 -6.08 -4.70
N TYR A 323 -23.56 -4.84 -4.48
CA TYR A 323 -23.66 -4.19 -3.15
C TYR A 323 -24.92 -4.56 -2.35
N LYS A 324 -25.94 -5.16 -2.98
CA LYS A 324 -27.31 -5.15 -2.42
C LYS A 324 -27.55 -6.07 -1.22
N LYS A 325 -26.85 -7.19 -1.09
CA LYS A 325 -27.16 -8.20 -0.05
C LYS A 325 -26.47 -7.97 1.30
N LEU A 326 -25.34 -7.26 1.29
CA LEU A 326 -24.61 -6.90 2.51
C LEU A 326 -25.22 -5.67 3.22
N ASP A 327 -25.88 -4.79 2.47
CA ASP A 327 -26.44 -3.54 3.00
C ASP A 327 -27.64 -3.78 3.93
N GLU A 328 -28.50 -4.77 3.63
CA GLU A 328 -29.65 -5.12 4.47
C GLU A 328 -29.25 -5.64 5.86
N ILE A 329 -28.19 -6.47 5.94
CA ILE A 329 -27.67 -6.99 7.21
C ILE A 329 -27.02 -5.85 8.03
N ARG A 330 -26.34 -4.92 7.36
CA ARG A 330 -25.65 -3.79 8.01
C ARG A 330 -26.61 -2.79 8.63
N TRP A 331 -27.66 -2.41 7.90
CA TRP A 331 -28.70 -1.53 8.43
C TRP A 331 -29.46 -2.19 9.59
N GLY A 332 -29.65 -3.51 9.57
CA GLY A 332 -30.22 -4.26 10.69
C GLY A 332 -29.36 -4.20 11.97
N ILE A 333 -28.04 -4.32 11.85
CA ILE A 333 -27.11 -4.24 12.99
C ILE A 333 -27.04 -2.81 13.55
N LEU A 334 -26.95 -1.79 12.69
CA LEU A 334 -26.90 -0.38 13.10
C LEU A 334 -28.20 0.09 13.77
N THR A 335 -29.36 -0.28 13.20
CA THR A 335 -30.66 0.04 13.80
C THR A 335 -30.88 -0.69 15.11
N GLY A 336 -30.53 -1.98 15.20
CA GLY A 336 -30.61 -2.75 16.43
C GLY A 336 -29.78 -2.15 17.58
N PHE A 337 -28.54 -1.74 17.32
CA PHE A 337 -27.68 -1.13 18.32
C PHE A 337 -28.11 0.30 18.72
N PHE A 338 -28.64 1.07 17.77
CA PHE A 338 -29.22 2.39 18.07
C PHE A 338 -30.40 2.27 19.02
N PHE A 339 -31.29 1.29 18.82
CA PHE A 339 -32.40 1.05 19.75
C PHE A 339 -31.92 0.65 21.14
N ILE A 340 -30.92 -0.25 21.26
CA ILE A 340 -30.39 -0.67 22.57
C ILE A 340 -29.79 0.52 23.34
N THR A 341 -28.98 1.35 22.68
CA THR A 341 -28.36 2.53 23.32
C THR A 341 -29.38 3.61 23.66
N PHE A 342 -30.39 3.82 22.81
CA PHE A 342 -31.50 4.74 23.08
C PHE A 342 -32.33 4.30 24.29
N PHE A 343 -32.69 3.02 24.38
CA PHE A 343 -33.46 2.50 25.52
C PHE A 343 -32.67 2.51 26.83
N LEU A 344 -31.35 2.22 26.80
CA LEU A 344 -30.49 2.40 27.97
C LEU A 344 -30.44 3.86 28.42
N GLY A 345 -30.27 4.80 27.50
CA GLY A 345 -30.25 6.24 27.80
C GLY A 345 -31.58 6.73 28.39
N LEU A 346 -32.71 6.24 27.86
CA LEU A 346 -34.04 6.57 28.36
C LEU A 346 -34.26 6.04 29.79
N HIS A 347 -33.81 4.80 30.06
CA HIS A 347 -33.90 4.19 31.38
C HIS A 347 -33.13 4.99 32.45
N ILE A 348 -31.94 5.48 32.11
CA ILE A 348 -31.12 6.35 32.98
C ILE A 348 -31.84 7.66 33.29
N LEU A 349 -32.46 8.28 32.27
CA LEU A 349 -33.20 9.53 32.43
C LEU A 349 -34.44 9.38 33.32
N THR A 350 -35.04 8.17 33.35
CA THR A 350 -36.20 7.87 34.20
C THR A 350 -35.81 7.48 35.63
N SER A 351 -34.64 6.86 35.85
CA SER A 351 -34.20 6.44 37.19
C SER A 351 -33.72 7.62 38.04
N ASP A 352 -33.12 8.65 37.43
CA ASP A 352 -32.58 9.81 38.15
C ASP A 352 -33.69 10.69 38.78
N LYS A 353 -34.94 10.53 38.34
CA LYS A 353 -36.11 11.21 38.93
C LYS A 353 -36.63 10.57 40.22
N PHE A 354 -36.18 9.36 40.58
CA PHE A 354 -36.68 8.63 41.75
C PHE A 354 -35.92 8.93 43.04
N ASP A 355 -34.70 9.49 42.97
CA ASP A 355 -33.83 9.70 44.15
C ASP A 355 -34.00 11.08 44.83
N ILE A 356 -34.91 11.93 44.35
CA ILE A 356 -35.13 13.29 44.92
C ILE A 356 -36.26 13.32 45.97
N GLN A 357 -36.99 12.22 46.22
CA GLN A 357 -38.03 12.15 47.25
C GLN A 357 -37.75 11.08 48.32
N GLU A 358 -36.85 11.36 49.26
CA GLU A 358 -37.08 11.09 50.68
C GLU A 358 -35.96 11.65 51.56
N LYS A 359 -36.23 12.78 52.21
CA LYS A 359 -35.59 13.09 53.49
C LYS A 359 -36.69 13.49 54.47
N PRO A 360 -37.20 12.57 55.31
CA PRO A 360 -38.16 12.94 56.33
C PRO A 360 -37.45 13.78 57.41
N ASP A 361 -38.06 14.93 57.69
CA ASP A 361 -37.62 15.94 58.65
C ASP A 361 -37.78 15.39 60.09
N THR A 362 -36.69 14.93 60.69
CA THR A 362 -36.64 14.49 62.10
C THR A 362 -36.35 15.66 63.02
N SER A 363 -37.29 16.60 63.10
CA SER A 363 -37.29 17.71 64.06
C SER A 363 -38.59 17.75 64.88
N LYS A 364 -38.95 16.67 65.59
CA LYS A 364 -40.03 16.69 66.61
C LYS A 364 -40.05 15.44 67.51
N GLN A 365 -39.10 15.32 68.42
CA GLN A 365 -39.27 14.47 69.61
C GLN A 365 -38.32 14.91 70.73
N ASN A 366 -38.69 15.99 71.42
CA ASN A 366 -38.16 16.34 72.74
C ASN A 366 -39.09 17.35 73.41
N THR A 367 -40.22 16.86 73.92
CA THR A 367 -40.93 17.47 75.05
C THR A 367 -41.94 16.47 75.59
N ILE A 368 -42.09 16.45 76.91
CA ILE A 368 -43.04 15.69 77.74
C ILE A 368 -42.48 14.36 78.27
N ASN A 369 -41.77 14.45 79.39
CA ASN A 369 -42.15 13.78 80.63
C ASN A 369 -41.35 14.36 81.81
N SER A 370 -41.94 15.39 82.45
CA SER A 370 -41.72 15.71 83.85
C SER A 370 -43.08 15.67 84.53
N ASN A 371 -43.25 14.73 85.45
CA ASN A 371 -44.03 14.86 86.69
C ASN A 371 -43.81 13.61 87.55
#